data_AF-A0A922ZT37-F1
#
_entry.id   AF-A0A922ZT37-F1
#
_cell.length_a   1.000
_cell.length_b   1.000
_cell.length_c   1.000
_cell.angle_alpha   90.00
_cell.angle_beta   90.00
_cell.angle_gamma   90.00
#
_symmetry.space_group_name_H-M   'P 1'
#
loop_
_entity.id
_entity.type
_entity.pdbx_description
1 polymer ?
#
loop_
_entity_poly.entity_id
_entity_poly.type
_entity_poly.pdbx_seq_one_letter_code
_entity_poly.pdbx_strand_id
1 'polypeptide(L)'
;MADEKKEGILQVEALINEGNLKEAYSVCNKLLLNFPENGKIRSLQKKIEKTVYEQNLKIVKSELDTLKPLWKEKRYKEIVEKLESLKSYVPGYGPIEKDLFKAKKLYRDQLIEGQKLAVDDYVKNIEKLIAENKFQEAIVESKKFLAKIPGHEKVALLEKKAKDLFVVQKLKENEFLLKSDKFDEIEALLKELIAVNPESGKLKLLLEKASKRQTVALSYEKKDFVFQSFEHIKILAQKKKWEKTIDALIELLKVDPGNMNALELLDKARRKFDRQLTGEVIEKIFELQKKFKAQKLKNPQSFIKL
;
A
#
# COMPACT_ATOMS: atom_id res chain seq x y z
N MET A 1 -18.24 -82.06 -10.81
CA MET A 1 -18.09 -81.42 -9.49
C MET A 1 -16.95 -81.98 -8.64
N ALA A 2 -16.87 -83.29 -8.33
CA ALA A 2 -15.75 -83.84 -7.55
C ALA A 2 -14.40 -83.84 -8.32
N ASP A 3 -14.44 -84.14 -9.62
CA ASP A 3 -13.25 -84.14 -10.49
C ASP A 3 -12.75 -82.72 -10.79
N GLU A 4 -13.66 -81.78 -11.10
CA GLU A 4 -13.33 -80.36 -11.33
C GLU A 4 -12.65 -79.72 -10.11
N LYS A 5 -13.05 -80.10 -8.89
CA LYS A 5 -12.40 -79.67 -7.64
C LYS A 5 -10.98 -80.24 -7.53
N LYS A 6 -10.79 -81.52 -7.85
CA LYS A 6 -9.49 -82.19 -7.74
C LYS A 6 -8.51 -81.65 -8.78
N GLU A 7 -8.99 -81.45 -10.00
CA GLU A 7 -8.25 -80.87 -11.12
C GLU A 7 -7.87 -79.42 -10.85
N GLY A 8 -8.81 -78.60 -10.35
CA GLY A 8 -8.52 -77.22 -9.96
C GLY A 8 -7.51 -77.10 -8.81
N ILE A 9 -7.54 -78.02 -7.83
CA ILE A 9 -6.54 -78.06 -6.75
C ILE A 9 -5.14 -78.40 -7.30
N LEU A 10 -5.05 -79.37 -8.22
CA LEU A 10 -3.80 -79.72 -8.88
C LEU A 10 -3.25 -78.55 -9.72
N GLN A 11 -4.13 -77.83 -10.42
CA GLN A 11 -3.75 -76.64 -11.18
C GLN A 11 -3.18 -75.54 -10.28
N VAL A 12 -3.80 -75.26 -9.13
CA VAL A 12 -3.26 -74.31 -8.15
C VAL A 12 -1.88 -74.73 -7.64
N GLU A 13 -1.71 -76.02 -7.31
CA GLU A 13 -0.42 -76.55 -6.83
C GLU A 13 0.68 -76.43 -7.90
N ALA A 14 0.36 -76.68 -9.18
CA ALA A 14 1.27 -76.47 -10.30
C ALA A 14 1.66 -74.99 -10.47
N LEU A 15 0.69 -74.07 -10.48
CA LEU A 15 0.93 -72.63 -10.60
C LEU A 15 1.76 -72.06 -9.45
N ILE A 16 1.60 -72.60 -8.22
CA ILE A 16 2.46 -72.23 -7.08
C ILE A 16 3.90 -72.68 -7.33
N ASN A 17 4.12 -73.89 -7.83
CA ASN A 17 5.47 -74.42 -8.10
C ASN A 17 6.17 -73.69 -9.25
N GLU A 18 5.41 -73.26 -10.26
CA GLU A 18 5.88 -72.43 -11.37
C GLU A 18 6.11 -70.97 -10.98
N GLY A 19 5.72 -70.57 -9.76
CA GLY A 19 5.85 -69.20 -9.27
C GLY A 19 4.79 -68.22 -9.80
N ASN A 20 3.78 -68.70 -10.52
CA ASN A 20 2.69 -67.89 -11.05
C ASN A 20 1.60 -67.65 -9.98
N LEU A 21 1.99 -66.94 -8.92
CA LEU A 21 1.19 -66.77 -7.70
C LEU A 21 -0.10 -65.97 -7.92
N LYS A 22 -0.10 -65.02 -8.87
CA LYS A 22 -1.29 -64.20 -9.20
C LYS A 22 -2.39 -65.06 -9.83
N GLU A 23 -2.01 -65.91 -10.79
CA GLU A 23 -2.93 -66.85 -11.43
C GLU A 23 -3.36 -67.95 -10.45
N ALA A 24 -2.43 -68.48 -9.65
CA ALA A 24 -2.76 -69.43 -8.58
C ALA A 24 -3.83 -68.87 -7.62
N TYR A 25 -3.69 -67.59 -7.21
CA TYR A 25 -4.65 -66.91 -6.35
C TYR A 25 -6.00 -66.70 -7.04
N SER A 26 -5.99 -66.35 -8.33
CA SER A 26 -7.23 -66.22 -9.11
C SER A 26 -7.99 -67.54 -9.23
N VAL A 27 -7.29 -68.66 -9.42
CA VAL A 27 -7.90 -70.00 -9.47
C VAL A 27 -8.43 -70.39 -8.08
N CYS A 28 -7.68 -70.11 -6.99
CA CYS A 28 -8.18 -70.28 -5.62
C CYS A 28 -9.49 -69.52 -5.37
N ASN A 29 -9.59 -68.25 -5.77
CA ASN A 29 -10.81 -67.46 -5.59
C ASN A 29 -11.99 -68.06 -6.37
N LYS A 30 -11.78 -68.47 -7.63
CA LYS A 30 -12.82 -69.14 -8.44
C LYS A 30 -13.30 -70.44 -7.78
N LEU A 31 -12.38 -71.23 -7.24
CA LEU A 31 -12.72 -72.47 -6.54
C LEU A 31 -13.45 -72.20 -5.22
N LEU A 32 -13.09 -71.14 -4.48
CA LEU A 32 -13.76 -70.77 -3.22
C LEU A 32 -15.17 -70.22 -3.44
N LEU A 33 -15.48 -69.63 -4.60
CA LEU A 33 -16.86 -69.26 -4.95
C LEU A 33 -17.79 -70.48 -5.01
N ASN A 34 -17.29 -71.60 -5.56
CA ASN A 34 -18.06 -72.84 -5.71
C ASN A 34 -17.92 -73.78 -4.49
N PHE A 35 -16.85 -73.63 -3.70
CA PHE A 35 -16.54 -74.46 -2.53
C PHE A 35 -16.06 -73.63 -1.32
N PRO A 36 -16.91 -72.79 -0.70
CA PRO A 36 -16.48 -71.78 0.29
C PRO A 36 -15.86 -72.37 1.56
N GLU A 37 -16.34 -73.52 2.01
CA GLU A 37 -15.90 -74.17 3.26
C GLU A 37 -14.74 -75.16 3.05
N ASN A 38 -14.14 -75.18 1.86
CA ASN A 38 -13.05 -76.11 1.60
C ASN A 38 -11.75 -75.72 2.30
N GLY A 39 -11.41 -76.45 3.37
CA GLY A 39 -10.18 -76.24 4.13
C GLY A 39 -8.89 -76.35 3.30
N LYS A 40 -8.83 -77.25 2.31
CA LYS A 40 -7.64 -77.41 1.45
C LYS A 40 -7.44 -76.19 0.54
N ILE A 41 -8.48 -75.70 -0.11
CA ILE A 41 -8.39 -74.51 -0.98
C ILE A 41 -8.05 -73.26 -0.14
N ARG A 42 -8.65 -73.08 1.04
CA ARG A 42 -8.28 -71.99 1.97
C ARG A 42 -6.82 -72.09 2.43
N SER A 43 -6.30 -73.30 2.66
CA SER A 43 -4.89 -73.50 3.02
C SER A 43 -3.94 -73.15 1.88
N LEU A 44 -4.30 -73.46 0.62
CA LEU A 44 -3.54 -73.08 -0.56
C LEU A 44 -3.55 -71.57 -0.77
N GLN A 45 -4.69 -70.91 -0.59
CA GLN A 45 -4.81 -69.45 -0.63
C GLN A 45 -3.89 -68.79 0.39
N LYS A 46 -3.91 -69.23 1.67
CA LYS A 46 -3.00 -68.74 2.72
C LYS A 46 -1.53 -68.99 2.37
N LYS A 47 -1.21 -70.13 1.75
CA LYS A 47 0.15 -70.43 1.30
C LYS A 47 0.59 -69.44 0.22
N ILE A 48 -0.26 -69.13 -0.75
CA ILE A 48 0.01 -68.13 -1.80
C ILE A 48 0.22 -66.75 -1.17
N GLU A 49 -0.69 -66.30 -0.29
CA GLU A 49 -0.58 -65.02 0.40
C GLU A 49 0.73 -64.89 1.19
N LYS A 50 1.11 -65.96 1.91
CA LYS A 50 2.37 -66.01 2.65
C LYS A 50 3.57 -65.90 1.69
N THR A 51 3.58 -66.64 0.59
CA THR A 51 4.67 -66.58 -0.40
C THR A 51 4.78 -65.21 -1.04
N VAL A 52 3.65 -64.59 -1.44
CA VAL A 52 3.61 -63.23 -1.99
C VAL A 52 4.13 -62.22 -0.95
N TYR A 53 3.69 -62.35 0.31
CA TYR A 53 4.17 -61.50 1.40
C TYR A 53 5.69 -61.62 1.59
N GLU A 54 6.24 -62.83 1.60
CA GLU A 54 7.68 -63.07 1.73
C GLU A 54 8.48 -62.51 0.54
N GLN A 55 7.97 -62.62 -0.68
CA GLN A 55 8.57 -62.02 -1.88
C GLN A 55 8.56 -60.49 -1.81
N ASN A 56 7.40 -59.90 -1.50
CA ASN A 56 7.27 -58.45 -1.31
C ASN A 56 8.17 -57.95 -0.18
N LEU A 57 8.29 -58.69 0.92
CA LEU A 57 9.14 -58.35 2.04
C LEU A 57 10.62 -58.30 1.65
N LYS A 58 11.09 -59.22 0.78
CA LYS A 58 12.47 -59.18 0.26
C LYS A 58 12.71 -57.93 -0.59
N ILE A 59 11.79 -57.61 -1.49
CA ILE A 59 11.86 -56.40 -2.34
C ILE A 59 11.87 -55.16 -1.46
N VAL A 60 10.93 -55.04 -0.53
CA VAL A 60 10.83 -53.91 0.40
C VAL A 60 12.09 -53.76 1.23
N LYS A 61 12.68 -54.83 1.76
CA LYS A 61 13.95 -54.75 2.51
C LYS A 61 15.09 -54.21 1.65
N SER A 62 15.20 -54.68 0.41
CA SER A 62 16.19 -54.16 -0.55
C SER A 62 15.97 -52.68 -0.84
N GLU A 63 14.72 -52.26 -1.06
CA GLU A 63 14.37 -50.86 -1.31
C GLU A 63 14.60 -49.96 -0.08
N LEU A 64 14.37 -50.45 1.14
CA LEU A 64 14.70 -49.71 2.35
C LEU A 64 16.20 -49.42 2.45
N ASP A 65 17.06 -50.31 1.98
CA ASP A 65 18.51 -50.07 1.93
C ASP A 65 18.88 -48.95 0.94
N THR A 66 18.12 -48.78 -0.15
CA THR A 66 18.35 -47.67 -1.12
C THR A 66 17.97 -46.30 -0.55
N LEU A 67 17.24 -46.24 0.58
CA LEU A 67 16.91 -44.98 1.26
C LEU A 67 18.06 -44.43 2.11
N LYS A 68 19.07 -45.24 2.46
CA LYS A 68 20.18 -44.81 3.34
C LYS A 68 20.90 -43.53 2.85
N PRO A 69 21.21 -43.36 1.55
CA PRO A 69 21.77 -42.11 1.04
C PRO A 69 20.82 -40.91 1.21
N LEU A 70 19.52 -41.09 0.95
CA LEU A 70 18.53 -40.01 1.08
C LEU A 70 18.43 -39.50 2.53
N TRP A 71 18.55 -40.41 3.50
CA TRP A 71 18.62 -40.03 4.92
C TRP A 71 19.84 -39.17 5.25
N LYS A 72 21.00 -39.45 4.64
CA LYS A 72 22.23 -38.65 4.80
C LYS A 72 22.09 -37.27 4.14
N GLU A 73 21.48 -37.22 2.95
CA GLU A 73 21.21 -35.99 2.19
C GLU A 73 20.03 -35.17 2.76
N LYS A 74 19.36 -35.67 3.80
CA LYS A 74 18.18 -35.03 4.42
C LYS A 74 17.03 -34.77 3.43
N ARG A 75 16.89 -35.63 2.42
CA ARG A 75 15.81 -35.54 1.41
C ARG A 75 14.50 -36.14 1.94
N TYR A 76 14.02 -35.60 3.06
CA TYR A 76 12.93 -36.21 3.84
C TYR A 76 11.61 -36.31 3.06
N LYS A 77 11.31 -35.36 2.17
CA LYS A 77 10.12 -35.42 1.30
C LYS A 77 10.11 -36.71 0.46
N GLU A 78 11.21 -36.98 -0.23
CA GLU A 78 11.34 -38.16 -1.10
C GLU A 78 11.34 -39.46 -0.31
N ILE A 79 11.90 -39.45 0.91
CA ILE A 79 11.84 -40.58 1.82
C ILE A 79 10.39 -40.86 2.21
N VAL A 80 9.61 -39.84 2.55
CA VAL A 80 8.18 -40.00 2.86
C VAL A 80 7.43 -40.59 1.68
N GLU A 81 7.60 -40.05 0.47
CA GLU A 81 6.95 -40.55 -0.75
C GLU A 81 7.30 -42.02 -1.04
N LYS A 82 8.59 -42.39 -0.95
CA LYS A 82 9.02 -43.77 -1.14
C LYS A 82 8.50 -44.72 -0.06
N LEU A 83 8.52 -44.31 1.20
CA LEU A 83 8.01 -45.14 2.31
C LEU A 83 6.48 -45.33 2.23
N GLU A 84 5.73 -44.33 1.78
CA GLU A 84 4.28 -44.46 1.53
C GLU A 84 4.00 -45.45 0.39
N SER A 85 4.80 -45.43 -0.68
CA SER A 85 4.72 -46.42 -1.75
C SER A 85 5.02 -47.84 -1.23
N LEU A 86 6.12 -48.03 -0.50
CA LEU A 86 6.54 -49.33 0.05
C LEU A 86 5.52 -49.90 1.05
N LYS A 87 4.84 -49.04 1.81
CA LYS A 87 3.77 -49.43 2.75
C LYS A 87 2.64 -50.19 2.07
N SER A 88 2.35 -49.92 0.80
CA SER A 88 1.29 -50.61 0.05
C SER A 88 1.62 -52.08 -0.27
N TYR A 89 2.92 -52.42 -0.40
CA TYR A 89 3.39 -53.77 -0.72
C TYR A 89 3.39 -54.71 0.49
N VAL A 90 3.66 -54.16 1.68
CA VAL A 90 3.71 -54.92 2.95
C VAL A 90 3.06 -54.09 4.07
N PRO A 91 1.72 -54.01 4.11
CA PRO A 91 1.01 -53.25 5.14
C PRO A 91 1.32 -53.74 6.55
N GLY A 92 1.50 -52.82 7.49
CA GLY A 92 1.78 -53.14 8.90
C GLY A 92 3.22 -53.59 9.20
N TYR A 93 4.14 -53.54 8.22
CA TYR A 93 5.54 -53.82 8.47
C TYR A 93 6.19 -52.73 9.34
N GLY A 94 6.47 -53.07 10.60
CA GLY A 94 6.94 -52.13 11.63
C GLY A 94 8.11 -51.21 11.24
N PRO A 95 9.14 -51.69 10.52
CA PRO A 95 10.22 -50.83 10.05
C PRO A 95 9.76 -49.68 9.14
N ILE A 96 8.84 -49.94 8.20
CA ILE A 96 8.29 -48.87 7.34
C ILE A 96 7.53 -47.85 8.20
N GLU A 97 6.65 -48.30 9.11
CA GLU A 97 5.86 -47.39 9.95
C GLU A 97 6.77 -46.50 10.82
N LYS A 98 7.82 -47.07 11.41
CA LYS A 98 8.80 -46.35 12.23
C LYS A 98 9.56 -45.31 11.41
N ASP A 99 10.07 -45.71 10.25
CA ASP A 99 10.85 -44.82 9.38
C ASP A 99 9.96 -43.73 8.77
N LEU A 100 8.71 -44.05 8.42
CA LEU A 100 7.74 -43.11 7.88
C LEU A 100 7.38 -42.05 8.93
N PHE A 101 7.13 -42.46 10.18
CA PHE A 101 6.90 -41.53 11.29
C PHE A 101 8.09 -40.58 11.48
N LYS A 102 9.32 -41.13 11.50
CA LYS A 102 10.55 -40.34 11.64
C LYS A 102 10.73 -39.37 10.48
N ALA A 103 10.52 -39.83 9.24
CA ALA A 103 10.68 -39.01 8.04
C ALA A 103 9.67 -37.87 8.00
N LYS A 104 8.40 -38.14 8.33
CA LYS A 104 7.34 -37.11 8.41
C LYS A 104 7.66 -36.05 9.45
N LYS A 105 8.15 -36.45 10.63
CA LYS A 105 8.58 -35.51 11.67
C LYS A 105 9.72 -34.62 11.18
N LEU A 106 10.79 -35.20 10.66
CA LEU A 106 11.95 -34.43 10.20
C LEU A 106 11.65 -33.55 8.99
N TYR A 107 10.79 -34.01 8.07
CA TYR A 107 10.31 -33.18 6.97
C TYR A 107 9.54 -31.96 7.47
N ARG A 108 8.65 -32.15 8.45
CA ARG A 108 7.94 -31.05 9.09
C ARG A 108 8.90 -30.06 9.77
N ASP A 109 9.87 -30.56 10.52
CA ASP A 109 10.88 -29.72 11.18
C ASP A 109 11.71 -28.94 10.14
N GLN A 110 12.08 -29.56 9.02
CA GLN A 110 12.77 -28.91 7.91
C GLN A 110 11.93 -27.80 7.26
N LEU A 111 10.62 -28.00 7.10
CA LEU A 111 9.72 -26.96 6.58
C LEU A 111 9.62 -25.77 7.53
N ILE A 112 9.51 -26.02 8.84
CA ILE A 112 9.47 -24.96 9.85
C ILE A 112 10.79 -24.17 9.86
N GLU A 113 11.93 -24.86 9.82
CA GLU A 113 13.24 -24.21 9.79
C GLU A 113 13.44 -23.41 8.50
N GLY A 114 13.02 -23.95 7.35
CA GLY A 114 13.04 -23.22 6.07
C GLY A 114 12.18 -21.96 6.09
N GLN A 115 11.02 -22.00 6.73
CA GLN A 115 10.17 -20.81 6.94
C GLN A 115 10.85 -19.78 7.84
N LYS A 116 11.50 -20.21 8.93
CA LYS A 116 12.25 -19.31 9.81
C LYS A 116 13.41 -18.64 9.07
N LEU A 117 14.21 -19.40 8.34
CA LEU A 117 15.32 -18.87 7.54
C LEU A 117 14.83 -17.86 6.50
N ALA A 118 13.73 -18.16 5.80
CA ALA A 118 13.15 -17.23 4.85
C ALA A 118 12.69 -15.92 5.53
N VAL A 119 12.08 -16.00 6.71
CA VAL A 119 11.72 -14.82 7.52
C VAL A 119 12.96 -14.03 7.93
N ASP A 120 14.01 -14.70 8.40
CA ASP A 120 15.27 -14.05 8.78
C ASP A 120 15.93 -13.34 7.60
N ASP A 121 15.90 -13.93 6.41
CA ASP A 121 16.43 -13.31 5.20
C ASP A 121 15.62 -12.08 4.78
N TYR A 122 14.28 -12.12 4.90
CA TYR A 122 13.43 -10.93 4.72
C TYR A 122 13.79 -9.81 5.70
N VAL A 123 13.96 -10.16 6.97
CA VAL A 123 14.35 -9.20 8.03
C VAL A 123 15.70 -8.57 7.72
N LYS A 124 16.71 -9.38 7.36
CA LYS A 124 18.05 -8.88 6.97
C LYS A 124 18.00 -7.96 5.76
N ASN A 125 17.16 -8.27 4.77
CA ASN A 125 16.98 -7.42 3.60
C ASN A 125 16.38 -6.06 3.98
N ILE A 126 15.37 -6.02 4.85
CA ILE A 126 14.81 -4.75 5.35
C ILE A 126 15.86 -3.97 6.14
N GLU A 127 16.62 -4.63 7.03
CA GLU A 127 17.72 -4.01 7.78
C GLU A 127 18.77 -3.41 6.85
N LYS A 128 19.13 -4.12 5.78
CA LYS A 128 20.05 -3.65 4.74
C LYS A 128 19.51 -2.41 4.00
N LEU A 129 18.24 -2.42 3.58
CA LEU A 129 17.62 -1.26 2.93
C LEU A 129 17.64 -0.03 3.83
N ILE A 130 17.38 -0.19 5.14
CA ILE A 130 17.49 0.90 6.11
C ILE A 130 18.95 1.38 6.23
N ALA A 131 19.92 0.47 6.29
CA ALA A 131 21.34 0.82 6.38
C ALA A 131 21.85 1.57 5.13
N GLU A 132 21.29 1.25 3.96
CA GLU A 132 21.58 1.93 2.69
C GLU A 132 20.80 3.24 2.49
N ASN A 133 20.07 3.73 3.51
CA ASN A 133 19.18 4.88 3.45
C ASN A 133 18.04 4.77 2.41
N LYS A 134 17.72 3.55 1.95
CA LYS A 134 16.60 3.26 1.05
C LYS A 134 15.30 3.11 1.86
N PHE A 135 14.95 4.14 2.62
CA PHE A 135 13.86 4.05 3.60
C PHE A 135 12.50 3.80 2.97
N GLN A 136 12.22 4.38 1.80
CA GLN A 136 10.95 4.16 1.11
C GLN A 136 10.78 2.70 0.65
N GLU A 137 11.84 2.10 0.11
CA GLU A 137 11.87 0.68 -0.23
C GLU A 137 11.71 -0.19 1.02
N ALA A 138 12.40 0.15 2.11
CA ALA A 138 12.27 -0.57 3.38
C ALA A 138 10.83 -0.53 3.93
N ILE A 139 10.14 0.61 3.83
CA ILE A 139 8.73 0.75 4.22
C ILE A 139 7.83 -0.16 3.36
N VAL A 140 8.04 -0.15 2.04
CA VAL A 140 7.25 -0.96 1.10
C VAL A 140 7.46 -2.45 1.36
N GLU A 141 8.70 -2.91 1.50
CA GLU A 141 9.00 -4.32 1.77
C GLU A 141 8.50 -4.77 3.14
N SER A 142 8.60 -3.91 4.17
CA SER A 142 8.02 -4.19 5.48
C SER A 142 6.50 -4.35 5.41
N LYS A 143 5.80 -3.49 4.68
CA LYS A 143 4.34 -3.60 4.48
C LYS A 143 3.94 -4.87 3.73
N LYS A 144 4.67 -5.22 2.67
CA LYS A 144 4.45 -6.48 1.94
C LYS A 144 4.63 -7.70 2.83
N PHE A 145 5.65 -7.68 3.69
CA PHE A 145 5.89 -8.76 4.65
C PHE A 145 4.77 -8.85 5.69
N LEU A 146 4.40 -7.73 6.32
CA LEU A 146 3.34 -7.67 7.33
C LEU A 146 1.95 -8.02 6.79
N ALA A 147 1.69 -7.82 5.50
CA ALA A 147 0.47 -8.30 4.85
C ALA A 147 0.39 -9.84 4.79
N LYS A 148 1.53 -10.53 4.70
CA LYS A 148 1.61 -12.00 4.70
C LYS A 148 1.67 -12.57 6.12
N ILE A 149 2.38 -11.90 7.02
CA ILE A 149 2.54 -12.29 8.42
C ILE A 149 2.18 -11.09 9.31
N PRO A 150 0.87 -10.87 9.55
CA PRO A 150 0.42 -9.79 10.42
C PRO A 150 0.96 -9.95 11.84
N GLY A 151 1.35 -8.85 12.47
CA GLY A 151 1.80 -8.84 13.87
C GLY A 151 3.25 -9.26 14.10
N HIS A 152 4.07 -9.43 13.05
CA HIS A 152 5.49 -9.75 13.24
C HIS A 152 6.27 -8.56 13.86
N GLU A 153 6.53 -8.64 15.16
CA GLU A 153 7.07 -7.55 15.99
C GLU A 153 8.34 -6.90 15.41
N LYS A 154 9.35 -7.71 15.05
CA LYS A 154 10.62 -7.18 14.55
C LYS A 154 10.45 -6.36 13.26
N VAL A 155 9.61 -6.81 12.34
CA VAL A 155 9.35 -6.10 11.07
C VAL A 155 8.51 -4.86 11.30
N ALA A 156 7.54 -4.89 12.21
CA ALA A 156 6.77 -3.71 12.60
C ALA A 156 7.68 -2.61 13.20
N LEU A 157 8.66 -3.00 14.04
CA LEU A 157 9.66 -2.08 14.58
C LEU A 157 10.58 -1.52 13.48
N LEU A 158 11.00 -2.36 12.53
CA LEU A 158 11.80 -1.90 11.38
C LEU A 158 11.02 -0.95 10.48
N GLU A 159 9.74 -1.22 10.22
CA GLU A 159 8.86 -0.32 9.45
C GLU A 159 8.76 1.04 10.13
N LYS A 160 8.51 1.06 11.46
CA LYS A 160 8.46 2.29 12.24
C LYS A 160 9.78 3.06 12.16
N LYS A 161 10.90 2.37 12.37
CA LYS A 161 12.25 2.95 12.25
C LYS A 161 12.50 3.54 10.85
N ALA A 162 12.11 2.83 9.79
CA ALA A 162 12.25 3.31 8.42
C ALA A 162 11.41 4.57 8.16
N LYS A 163 10.16 4.62 8.65
CA LYS A 163 9.29 5.82 8.58
C LYS A 163 9.91 7.01 9.31
N ASP A 164 10.43 6.80 10.52
CA ASP A 164 11.06 7.87 11.30
C ASP A 164 12.30 8.41 10.59
N LEU A 165 13.16 7.53 10.07
CA LEU A 165 14.37 7.92 9.35
C LEU A 165 14.06 8.60 8.00
N PHE A 166 13.07 8.12 7.26
CA PHE A 166 12.59 8.75 6.02
C PHE A 166 12.14 10.19 6.28
N VAL A 167 11.34 10.41 7.33
CA VAL A 167 10.90 11.74 7.74
C VAL A 167 12.09 12.63 8.08
N VAL A 168 13.05 12.14 8.88
CA VAL A 168 14.24 12.91 9.25
C VAL A 168 15.06 13.29 8.01
N GLN A 169 15.27 12.36 7.07
CA GLN A 169 15.98 12.63 5.83
C GLN A 169 15.25 13.70 5.01
N LYS A 170 13.94 13.56 4.79
CA LYS A 170 13.17 14.51 3.98
C LYS A 170 13.12 15.91 4.58
N LEU A 171 13.02 16.02 5.90
CA LEU A 171 13.09 17.31 6.58
C LEU A 171 14.47 17.96 6.43
N LYS A 172 15.54 17.16 6.46
CA LYS A 172 16.91 17.66 6.25
C LYS A 172 17.17 18.10 4.81
N GLU A 173 16.72 17.31 3.83
CA GLU A 173 16.80 17.65 2.40
C GLU A 173 16.06 18.97 2.09
N ASN A 174 14.99 19.27 2.83
CA ASN A 174 14.14 20.43 2.63
C ASN A 174 14.31 21.50 3.71
N GLU A 175 15.44 21.54 4.42
CA GLU A 175 15.65 22.48 5.53
C GLU A 175 15.51 23.95 5.09
N PHE A 176 15.99 24.29 3.89
CA PHE A 176 15.86 25.63 3.33
C PHE A 176 14.40 25.99 3.03
N LEU A 177 13.63 25.04 2.47
CA LEU A 177 12.20 25.24 2.23
C LEU A 177 11.47 25.52 3.54
N LEU A 178 11.74 24.73 4.59
CA LEU A 178 11.11 24.89 5.91
C LEU A 178 11.40 26.27 6.57
N LYS A 179 12.52 26.90 6.21
CA LYS A 179 12.90 28.24 6.69
C LYS A 179 12.38 29.38 5.79
N SER A 180 11.95 29.08 4.57
CA SER A 180 11.40 30.08 3.63
C SER A 180 9.97 30.48 3.98
N ASP A 181 9.42 31.45 3.23
CA ASP A 181 8.02 31.88 3.31
C ASP A 181 7.13 31.24 2.23
N LYS A 182 7.60 30.14 1.62
CA LYS A 182 6.84 29.33 0.67
C LYS A 182 5.87 28.40 1.41
N PHE A 183 4.87 28.98 2.06
CA PHE A 183 4.00 28.26 3.00
C PHE A 183 3.23 27.10 2.35
N ASP A 184 2.77 27.25 1.11
CA ASP A 184 2.04 26.20 0.39
C ASP A 184 2.92 24.97 0.12
N GLU A 185 4.18 25.20 -0.29
CA GLU A 185 5.16 24.14 -0.53
C GLU A 185 5.54 23.43 0.79
N ILE A 186 5.69 24.18 1.88
CA ILE A 186 5.95 23.63 3.23
C ILE A 186 4.77 22.76 3.69
N GLU A 187 3.54 23.24 3.53
CA GLU A 187 2.34 22.52 3.94
C GLU A 187 2.17 21.22 3.14
N ALA A 188 2.38 21.26 1.82
CA ALA A 188 2.32 20.09 0.96
C ALA A 188 3.34 19.02 1.40
N LEU A 189 4.60 19.42 1.62
CA LEU A 189 5.65 18.51 2.11
C LEU A 189 5.28 17.88 3.45
N LEU A 190 4.83 18.68 4.42
CA LEU A 190 4.50 18.17 5.76
C LEU A 190 3.29 17.23 5.72
N LYS A 191 2.29 17.50 4.89
CA LYS A 191 1.15 16.60 4.67
C LYS A 191 1.58 15.26 4.06
N GLU A 192 2.47 15.27 3.07
CA GLU A 192 3.04 14.04 2.49
C GLU A 192 3.75 13.21 3.57
N LEU A 193 4.59 13.84 4.39
CA LEU A 193 5.32 13.16 5.45
C LEU A 193 4.38 12.63 6.55
N ILE A 194 3.30 13.34 6.86
CA ILE A 194 2.27 12.87 7.82
C ILE A 194 1.53 11.66 7.27
N ALA A 195 1.26 11.59 5.96
CA ALA A 195 0.63 10.41 5.36
C ALA A 195 1.52 9.16 5.50
N VAL A 196 2.85 9.33 5.46
CA VAL A 196 3.81 8.23 5.67
C VAL A 196 3.92 7.85 7.15
N ASN A 197 3.92 8.84 8.06
CA ASN A 197 4.04 8.64 9.50
C ASN A 197 3.00 9.46 10.30
N PRO A 198 1.74 8.97 10.38
CA PRO A 198 0.62 9.72 10.99
C PRO A 198 0.78 9.99 12.48
N GLU A 199 1.53 9.12 13.17
CA GLU A 199 1.78 9.18 14.61
C GLU A 199 2.87 10.19 14.99
N SER A 200 3.52 10.81 14.00
CA SER A 200 4.58 11.78 14.26
C SER A 200 4.02 13.09 14.81
N GLY A 201 4.02 13.23 16.14
CA GLY A 201 3.69 14.49 16.81
C GLY A 201 4.59 15.65 16.38
N LYS A 202 5.86 15.38 16.03
CA LYS A 202 6.79 16.39 15.53
C LYS A 202 6.33 17.00 14.21
N LEU A 203 5.82 16.20 13.27
CA LEU A 203 5.31 16.71 11.99
C LEU A 203 4.05 17.57 12.18
N LYS A 204 3.14 17.16 13.07
CA LYS A 204 1.94 17.96 13.41
C LYS A 204 2.33 19.32 13.99
N LEU A 205 3.31 19.36 14.90
CA LEU A 205 3.83 20.60 15.46
C LEU A 205 4.54 21.49 14.43
N LEU A 206 5.27 20.90 13.48
CA LEU A 206 5.89 21.67 12.39
C LEU A 206 4.84 22.29 11.47
N LEU A 207 3.76 21.56 11.17
CA LEU A 207 2.66 22.05 10.35
C LEU A 207 1.96 23.23 11.04
N GLU A 208 1.65 23.09 12.33
CA GLU A 208 1.05 24.18 13.12
C GLU A 208 1.95 25.44 13.16
N LYS A 209 3.27 25.25 13.32
CA LYS A 209 4.23 26.36 13.28
C LYS A 209 4.27 27.05 11.92
N ALA A 210 4.22 26.29 10.82
CA ALA A 210 4.19 26.84 9.47
C ALA A 210 2.91 27.68 9.25
N SER A 211 1.74 27.16 9.63
CA SER A 211 0.46 27.90 9.52
C SER A 211 0.44 29.18 10.36
N LYS A 212 1.01 29.15 11.58
CA LYS A 212 1.17 30.36 12.40
C LYS A 212 2.05 31.40 11.74
N ARG A 213 3.19 30.99 11.17
CA ARG A 213 4.07 31.90 10.41
C ARG A 213 3.37 32.50 9.20
N GLN A 214 2.63 31.70 8.44
CA GLN A 214 1.84 32.17 7.29
C GLN A 214 0.82 33.23 7.72
N THR A 215 0.10 33.00 8.81
CA THR A 215 -0.89 33.97 9.32
C THR A 215 -0.23 35.29 9.72
N VAL A 216 0.95 35.23 10.35
CA VAL A 216 1.73 36.42 10.71
C VAL A 216 2.23 37.14 9.45
N ALA A 217 2.76 36.42 8.47
CA ALA A 217 3.22 36.99 7.20
C ALA A 217 2.08 37.72 6.46
N LEU A 218 0.92 37.07 6.30
CA LEU A 218 -0.27 37.67 5.71
C LEU A 218 -0.74 38.92 6.48
N SER A 219 -0.61 38.92 7.81
CA SER A 219 -0.93 40.11 8.62
C SER A 219 0.02 41.27 8.34
N TYR A 220 1.32 41.02 8.15
CA TYR A 220 2.28 42.06 7.78
C TYR A 220 2.07 42.56 6.35
N GLU A 221 1.85 41.67 5.39
CA GLU A 221 1.52 42.03 4.01
C GLU A 221 0.26 42.89 3.95
N LYS A 222 -0.79 42.53 4.70
CA LYS A 222 -2.00 43.34 4.82
C LYS A 222 -1.68 44.74 5.37
N LYS A 223 -0.88 44.84 6.44
CA LYS A 223 -0.50 46.13 7.04
C LYS A 223 0.32 46.99 6.08
N ASP A 224 1.28 46.40 5.37
CA ASP A 224 2.12 47.10 4.41
C ASP A 224 1.29 47.60 3.21
N PHE A 225 0.42 46.74 2.66
CA PHE A 225 -0.54 47.13 1.62
C PHE A 225 -1.42 48.30 2.05
N VAL A 226 -1.98 48.25 3.27
CA VAL A 226 -2.81 49.33 3.83
C VAL A 226 -2.00 50.63 3.93
N PHE A 227 -0.76 50.57 4.43
CA PHE A 227 0.12 51.72 4.53
C PHE A 227 0.44 52.34 3.15
N GLN A 228 0.88 51.52 2.20
CA GLN A 228 1.18 51.97 0.83
C GLN A 228 -0.05 52.54 0.11
N SER A 229 -1.22 51.94 0.34
CA SER A 229 -2.49 52.43 -0.19
C SER A 229 -2.82 53.82 0.33
N PHE A 230 -2.64 54.08 1.63
CA PHE A 230 -2.88 55.40 2.21
C PHE A 230 -1.91 56.46 1.65
N GLU A 231 -0.64 56.14 1.47
CA GLU A 231 0.32 57.06 0.83
C GLU A 231 -0.09 57.38 -0.61
N HIS A 232 -0.52 56.37 -1.38
CA HIS A 232 -1.03 56.58 -2.74
C HIS A 232 -2.31 57.44 -2.78
N ILE A 233 -3.29 57.14 -1.92
CA ILE A 233 -4.55 57.87 -1.77
C ILE A 233 -4.26 59.34 -1.42
N LYS A 234 -3.32 59.59 -0.50
CA LYS A 234 -2.91 60.94 -0.10
C LYS A 234 -2.36 61.73 -1.28
N ILE A 235 -1.50 61.12 -2.11
CA ILE A 235 -0.95 61.75 -3.32
C ILE A 235 -2.07 62.06 -4.33
N LEU A 236 -3.00 61.13 -4.55
CA LEU A 236 -4.14 61.33 -5.47
C LEU A 236 -5.05 62.48 -5.00
N ALA A 237 -5.36 62.51 -3.71
CA ALA A 237 -6.17 63.55 -3.08
C ALA A 237 -5.49 64.93 -3.17
N GLN A 238 -4.18 65.02 -2.93
CA GLN A 238 -3.40 66.26 -3.09
C GLN A 238 -3.45 66.78 -4.54
N LYS A 239 -3.39 65.87 -5.52
CA LYS A 239 -3.53 66.18 -6.95
C LYS A 239 -4.98 66.43 -7.38
N LYS A 240 -5.94 66.45 -6.45
CA LYS A 240 -7.39 66.61 -6.69
C LYS A 240 -7.97 65.58 -7.67
N LYS A 241 -7.35 64.40 -7.81
CA LYS A 241 -7.87 63.30 -8.65
C LYS A 241 -8.89 62.49 -7.86
N TRP A 242 -10.04 63.09 -7.55
CA TRP A 242 -10.99 62.51 -6.57
C TRP A 242 -11.63 61.21 -7.03
N GLU A 243 -11.92 61.04 -8.32
CA GLU A 243 -12.42 59.78 -8.88
C GLU A 243 -11.44 58.61 -8.60
N LYS A 244 -10.17 58.78 -8.97
CA LYS A 244 -9.12 57.79 -8.67
C LYS A 244 -8.89 57.58 -7.17
N THR A 245 -9.12 58.61 -6.37
CA THR A 245 -9.03 58.53 -4.91
C THR A 245 -10.15 57.64 -4.36
N ILE A 246 -11.37 57.77 -4.89
CA ILE A 246 -12.52 56.93 -4.55
C ILE A 246 -12.24 55.47 -4.93
N ASP A 247 -11.74 55.22 -6.15
CA ASP A 247 -11.40 53.86 -6.60
C ASP A 247 -10.35 53.21 -5.70
N ALA A 248 -9.26 53.92 -5.39
CA ALA A 248 -8.20 53.42 -4.51
C ALA A 248 -8.70 53.13 -3.08
N LEU A 249 -9.62 53.94 -2.56
CA LEU A 249 -10.25 53.71 -1.26
C LEU A 249 -11.19 52.50 -1.28
N ILE A 250 -11.91 52.26 -2.37
CA ILE A 250 -12.75 51.07 -2.55
C ILE A 250 -11.87 49.81 -2.60
N GLU A 251 -10.77 49.81 -3.34
CA GLU A 251 -9.83 48.68 -3.39
C GLU A 251 -9.22 48.40 -2.00
N LEU A 252 -8.84 49.44 -1.25
CA LEU A 252 -8.37 49.29 0.13
C LEU A 252 -9.43 48.62 1.03
N LEU A 253 -10.69 49.04 0.92
CA LEU A 253 -11.80 48.49 1.71
C LEU A 253 -12.19 47.06 1.30
N LYS A 254 -11.81 46.57 0.12
CA LYS A 254 -11.94 45.14 -0.22
C LYS A 254 -10.99 44.28 0.63
N VAL A 255 -9.81 44.80 0.95
CA VAL A 255 -8.77 44.11 1.73
C VAL A 255 -8.97 44.33 3.23
N ASP A 256 -9.42 45.51 3.63
CA ASP A 256 -9.72 45.85 5.02
C ASP A 256 -11.09 46.53 5.20
N PRO A 257 -12.20 45.77 5.15
CA PRO A 257 -13.55 46.34 5.17
C PRO A 257 -13.89 47.16 6.42
N GLY A 258 -13.24 46.86 7.55
CA GLY A 258 -13.45 47.55 8.83
C GLY A 258 -12.59 48.81 9.02
N ASN A 259 -11.88 49.28 7.99
CA ASN A 259 -10.98 50.41 8.13
C ASN A 259 -11.73 51.74 8.21
N MET A 260 -11.98 52.20 9.44
CA MET A 260 -12.74 53.44 9.71
C MET A 260 -12.12 54.67 9.05
N ASN A 261 -10.79 54.76 9.00
CA ASN A 261 -10.10 55.89 8.37
C ASN A 261 -10.35 55.93 6.86
N ALA A 262 -10.33 54.77 6.20
CA ALA A 262 -10.64 54.67 4.77
C ALA A 262 -12.11 55.00 4.47
N LEU A 263 -13.05 54.55 5.32
CA LEU A 263 -14.48 54.88 5.20
C LEU A 263 -14.72 56.40 5.29
N GLU A 264 -14.12 57.07 6.29
CA GLU A 264 -14.25 58.52 6.42
C GLU A 264 -13.63 59.29 5.25
N LEU A 265 -12.47 58.84 4.76
CA LEU A 265 -11.80 59.46 3.62
C LEU A 265 -12.61 59.27 2.33
N LEU A 266 -13.29 58.13 2.17
CA LEU A 266 -14.15 57.84 1.03
C LEU A 266 -15.33 58.82 0.98
N ASP A 267 -16.00 59.04 2.11
CA ASP A 267 -17.09 60.02 2.20
C ASP A 267 -16.61 61.44 1.88
N LYS A 268 -15.45 61.83 2.41
CA LYS A 268 -14.83 63.12 2.11
C LYS A 268 -14.47 63.26 0.64
N ALA A 269 -13.91 62.22 0.02
CA ALA A 269 -13.54 62.20 -1.39
C ALA A 269 -14.76 62.30 -2.30
N ARG A 270 -15.84 61.55 -2.01
CA ARG A 270 -17.13 61.63 -2.73
C ARG A 270 -17.69 63.05 -2.71
N ARG A 271 -17.80 63.67 -1.53
CA ARG A 271 -18.27 65.06 -1.42
C ARG A 271 -17.41 66.05 -2.20
N LYS A 272 -16.09 65.86 -2.25
CA LYS A 272 -15.17 66.72 -3.03
C LYS A 272 -15.30 66.48 -4.52
N PHE A 273 -15.48 65.24 -4.95
CA PHE A 273 -15.74 64.87 -6.34
C PHE A 273 -17.05 65.49 -6.84
N ASP A 274 -18.14 65.37 -6.07
CA ASP A 274 -19.44 65.94 -6.42
C ASP A 274 -19.39 67.47 -6.58
N ARG A 275 -18.66 68.15 -5.68
CA ARG A 275 -18.42 69.59 -5.77
C ARG A 275 -17.61 69.96 -7.00
N GLN A 276 -16.57 69.21 -7.33
CA GLN A 276 -15.78 69.44 -8.53
C GLN A 276 -16.65 69.28 -9.79
N LEU A 277 -17.43 68.20 -9.88
CA LEU A 277 -18.33 67.95 -10.99
C LEU A 277 -19.37 69.08 -11.13
N THR A 278 -19.95 69.52 -10.02
CA THR A 278 -20.91 70.64 -10.00
C THR A 278 -20.26 71.94 -10.49
N GLY A 279 -19.03 72.24 -10.06
CA GLY A 279 -18.26 73.39 -10.53
C GLY A 279 -17.97 73.33 -12.04
N GLU A 280 -17.50 72.19 -12.54
CA GLU A 280 -17.23 71.98 -13.97
C GLU A 280 -18.51 72.12 -14.82
N VAL A 281 -19.66 71.65 -14.31
CA VAL A 281 -20.96 71.84 -14.97
C VAL A 281 -21.34 73.32 -15.02
N ILE A 282 -21.18 74.05 -13.91
CA ILE A 282 -21.45 75.49 -13.85
C ILE A 282 -20.55 76.26 -14.82
N GLU A 283 -19.25 75.96 -14.86
CA GLU A 283 -18.30 76.58 -15.80
C GLU A 283 -18.71 76.34 -17.26
N LYS A 284 -19.05 75.10 -17.62
CA LYS A 284 -19.56 74.78 -18.97
C LYS A 284 -20.85 75.52 -19.30
N ILE A 285 -21.77 75.67 -18.35
CA ILE A 285 -23.00 76.47 -18.53
C ILE A 285 -22.65 77.93 -18.79
N PHE A 286 -21.74 78.53 -18.03
CA PHE A 286 -21.28 79.90 -18.25
C PHE A 286 -20.61 80.09 -19.61
N GLU A 287 -19.75 79.16 -20.03
CA GLU A 287 -19.12 79.19 -21.35
C GLU A 287 -20.16 79.11 -22.48
N LEU A 288 -21.13 78.21 -22.36
CA LEU A 288 -22.23 78.08 -23.31
C LEU A 288 -23.05 79.37 -23.35
N GLN A 289 -23.42 79.93 -22.20
CA GLN A 289 -24.13 81.21 -22.13
C GLN A 289 -23.34 82.35 -22.81
N LYS A 290 -22.02 82.42 -22.61
CA LYS A 290 -21.16 83.41 -23.28
C LYS A 290 -21.15 83.21 -24.79
N LYS A 291 -21.03 81.96 -25.27
CA LYS A 291 -21.11 81.61 -26.70
C LYS A 291 -22.48 81.96 -27.28
N PHE A 292 -23.57 81.64 -26.59
CA PHE A 292 -24.94 81.99 -26.98
C PHE A 292 -25.15 83.51 -27.07
N LYS A 293 -24.68 84.29 -26.10
CA LYS A 293 -24.72 85.76 -26.16
C LYS A 293 -23.95 86.31 -27.37
N ALA A 294 -22.75 85.78 -27.63
CA ALA A 294 -21.95 86.18 -28.78
C ALA A 294 -22.60 85.81 -30.13
N GLN A 295 -23.24 84.64 -30.23
CA GLN A 295 -23.99 84.22 -31.42
C GLN A 295 -25.24 85.06 -31.63
N LYS A 296 -25.98 85.39 -30.57
CA LYS A 296 -27.14 86.29 -30.62
C LYS A 296 -26.79 87.68 -31.12
N LEU A 297 -25.64 88.23 -30.71
CA LEU A 297 -25.11 89.50 -31.20
C LEU A 297 -24.77 89.45 -32.70
N LYS A 298 -24.24 88.32 -33.18
CA LYS A 298 -23.85 88.15 -34.59
C LYS A 298 -25.02 87.85 -35.53
N ASN A 299 -26.09 87.22 -35.05
CA ASN A 299 -27.21 86.82 -35.90
C ASN A 299 -28.57 86.93 -35.19
N PRO A 300 -29.08 88.16 -34.95
CA PRO A 300 -30.21 88.41 -34.05
C PRO A 300 -31.52 87.78 -34.51
N GLN A 301 -31.72 87.67 -35.84
CA GLN A 301 -32.94 87.14 -36.46
C GLN A 301 -33.13 85.63 -36.26
N SER A 302 -32.06 84.92 -35.91
CA SER A 302 -32.09 83.47 -35.66
C SER A 302 -32.50 83.09 -34.23
N PHE A 303 -32.78 84.06 -33.36
CA PHE A 303 -33.19 83.82 -31.96
C PHE A 303 -34.62 84.28 -31.72
N ILE A 304 -35.49 83.36 -31.30
CA ILE A 304 -36.88 83.66 -30.90
C ILE A 304 -36.87 84.23 -29.49
N LYS A 305 -37.50 85.39 -29.29
CA LYS A 305 -37.73 85.98 -27.97
C LYS A 305 -38.97 85.31 -27.37
N LEU A 306 -38.75 84.41 -26.42
CA LEU A 306 -39.82 83.87 -25.57
C LEU A 306 -40.29 84.93 -24.58
#